data_AF-A0A416EHX8-F1
#
_entry.id   AF-A0A416EHX8-F1
#
_cell.length_a   1.000
_cell.length_b   1.000
_cell.length_c   1.000
_cell.angle_alpha   90.00
_cell.angle_beta   90.00
_cell.angle_gamma   90.00
#
_symmetry.space_group_name_H-M   'P 1'
#
loop_
_entity.id
_entity.type
_entity.pdbx_description
1 polymer ?
#
loop_
_entity_poly.entity_id
_entity_poly.type
_entity_poly.pdbx_seq_one_letter_code
_entity_poly.pdbx_strand_id
1 'polypeptide(L)'
;MFLNLSFSYAYSCTQWHDAQWLIDGVDALLYVPAALNKRAYMVKGDGNKVAITCDSGHFAGIDLGIGKYHFEVGAGKENFEWA
;
A
#
# COMPACT_ATOMS: atom_id res chain seq x y z
N MET A 1 18.15 2.09 0.89
CA MET A 1 17.35 2.33 2.11
C MET A 1 16.67 3.68 1.95
N PHE A 2 15.49 3.88 2.53
CA PHE A 2 14.57 5.03 2.36
C PHE A 2 13.59 4.91 1.19
N LEU A 3 12.34 4.57 1.57
CA LEU A 3 11.16 4.84 0.78
C LEU A 3 11.06 6.37 0.65
N ASN A 4 11.04 6.90 -0.57
CA ASN A 4 10.55 8.27 -0.80
C ASN A 4 9.02 8.24 -0.70
N LEU A 5 8.52 8.12 0.53
CA LEU A 5 7.16 8.49 0.86
C LEU A 5 7.14 10.02 0.84
N SER A 6 6.78 10.61 -0.30
CA SER A 6 6.36 12.00 -0.34
C SER A 6 5.04 12.11 0.44
N PHE A 7 5.17 12.17 1.77
CA PHE A 7 4.10 12.53 2.68
C PHE A 7 3.66 13.96 2.35
N SER A 8 2.68 14.09 1.45
CA SER A 8 1.95 15.33 1.31
C SER A 8 1.15 15.54 2.59
N TYR A 9 1.67 16.45 3.41
CA TYR A 9 1.20 16.87 4.72
C TYR A 9 -0.13 17.63 4.59
N ALA A 10 -1.24 16.93 4.38
CA ALA A 10 -2.64 17.37 4.53
C ALA A 10 -3.46 16.14 4.16
N TYR A 11 -4.06 15.37 5.05
CA TYR A 11 -5.03 15.74 6.08
C TYR A 11 -4.91 14.78 7.28
N SER A 12 -5.10 15.31 8.49
CA SER A 12 -5.52 14.57 9.70
C SER A 12 -4.65 13.39 10.19
N CYS A 13 -3.57 13.74 10.90
CA CYS A 13 -2.61 12.85 11.59
C CYS A 13 -3.22 11.92 12.68
N THR A 14 -4.54 11.89 12.88
CA THR A 14 -5.18 11.03 13.90
C THR A 14 -5.80 9.74 13.36
N GLN A 15 -5.96 9.53 12.05
CA GLN A 15 -6.68 8.34 11.53
C GLN A 15 -5.84 7.08 11.32
N TRP A 16 -4.50 7.18 11.25
CA TRP A 16 -3.65 6.02 10.99
C TRP A 16 -3.37 5.18 12.25
N HIS A 17 -3.38 5.82 13.43
CA HIS A 17 -3.20 5.13 14.71
C HIS A 17 -4.42 4.27 15.08
N ASP A 18 -5.60 4.60 14.53
CA ASP A 18 -6.87 3.91 14.81
C ASP A 18 -7.17 2.77 13.81
N ALA A 19 -6.42 2.64 12.71
CA ALA A 19 -6.63 1.66 11.66
C ALA A 19 -5.42 0.71 11.53
N GLN A 20 -5.22 -0.16 12.52
CA GLN A 20 -4.10 -1.11 12.58
C GLN A 20 -3.98 -1.95 11.29
N TRP A 21 -5.11 -2.34 10.69
CA TRP A 21 -5.13 -3.06 9.41
C TRP A 21 -4.39 -2.33 8.28
N LEU A 22 -4.43 -1.00 8.25
CA LEU A 22 -3.80 -0.22 7.20
C LEU A 22 -2.27 -0.21 7.39
N ILE A 23 -1.82 -0.16 8.63
CA ILE A 23 -0.41 -0.31 9.00
C ILE A 23 0.08 -1.71 8.62
N ASP A 24 -0.63 -2.75 9.05
CA ASP A 24 -0.26 -4.14 8.80
C ASP A 24 -0.25 -4.47 7.29
N GLY A 25 -1.19 -3.93 6.52
CA GLY A 25 -1.22 -4.04 5.07
C GLY A 25 -0.04 -3.34 4.39
N VAL A 26 0.33 -2.13 4.83
CA VAL A 26 1.51 -1.40 4.32
C VAL A 26 2.79 -2.14 4.69
N ASP A 27 2.90 -2.66 5.90
CA ASP A 27 4.07 -3.43 6.35
C ASP A 27 4.23 -4.71 5.53
N ALA A 28 3.14 -5.43 5.25
CA ALA A 28 3.18 -6.59 4.36
C ALA A 28 3.66 -6.23 2.94
N LEU A 29 3.28 -5.06 2.43
CA LEU A 29 3.72 -4.55 1.13
C LEU A 29 5.24 -4.32 1.05
N LEU A 30 5.90 -4.03 2.18
CA LEU A 30 7.35 -3.82 2.25
C LEU A 30 8.17 -5.09 2.00
N TYR A 31 7.58 -6.25 2.26
CA TYR A 31 8.23 -7.55 2.12
C TYR A 31 7.97 -8.21 0.76
N VAL A 32 7.20 -7.57 -0.12
CA VAL A 32 6.86 -8.09 -1.44
C VAL A 32 8.11 -8.23 -2.31
N PRO A 33 8.29 -9.37 -3.01
CA PRO A 33 9.27 -9.48 -4.08
C PRO A 33 8.86 -8.57 -5.25
N ALA A 34 9.49 -7.41 -5.40
CA ALA A 34 9.25 -6.50 -6.53
C ALA A 34 10.21 -6.81 -7.68
N ALA A 35 9.70 -6.87 -8.92
CA ALA A 35 10.54 -7.07 -10.08
C ALA A 35 11.66 -6.02 -10.13
N LEU A 36 12.90 -6.47 -10.37
CA LEU A 36 14.09 -5.61 -10.47
C LEU A 36 14.40 -4.78 -9.20
N ASN A 37 13.87 -5.16 -8.02
CA ASN A 37 13.92 -4.36 -6.79
C ASN A 37 13.34 -2.94 -6.95
N LYS A 38 12.46 -2.73 -7.94
CA LYS A 38 11.75 -1.46 -8.11
C LYS A 38 10.61 -1.40 -7.11
N ARG A 39 10.89 -0.85 -5.93
CA ARG A 39 9.88 -0.60 -4.89
C ARG A 39 9.13 0.69 -5.21
N ALA A 40 8.11 0.58 -6.04
CA ALA A 40 7.39 1.72 -6.60
C ALA A 40 5.88 1.62 -6.37
N TYR A 41 5.46 1.33 -5.14
CA TYR A 41 4.05 1.32 -4.75
C TYR A 41 3.69 2.63 -4.07
N MET A 42 2.52 3.16 -4.40
CA MET A 42 1.88 4.27 -3.68
C MET A 42 0.53 3.78 -3.15
N VAL A 43 0.35 3.92 -1.84
CA VAL A 43 -0.87 3.55 -1.11
C VAL A 43 -1.60 4.82 -0.69
N LYS A 44 -2.91 4.88 -0.90
CA LYS A 44 -3.79 5.96 -0.44
C LYS A 44 -4.96 5.36 0.33
N GLY A 45 -5.20 5.84 1.54
CA GLY A 45 -6.35 5.46 2.37
C GLY A 45 -7.34 6.62 2.52
N ASP A 46 -8.64 6.31 2.50
CA ASP A 46 -9.74 7.21 2.80
C ASP A 46 -10.83 6.44 3.57
N GLY A 47 -10.85 6.58 4.90
CA GLY A 47 -11.71 5.77 5.76
C GLY A 47 -11.37 4.28 5.66
N ASN A 48 -12.36 3.45 5.30
CA ASN A 48 -12.16 2.01 5.02
C ASN A 48 -11.77 1.73 3.57
N LYS A 49 -11.56 2.75 2.73
CA LYS A 49 -11.20 2.55 1.32
C LYS A 49 -9.71 2.69 1.11
N VAL A 50 -9.14 1.83 0.26
CA VAL A 50 -7.72 1.86 -0.08
C VAL A 50 -7.50 1.77 -1.59
N ALA A 51 -6.57 2.57 -2.09
CA ALA A 51 -6.05 2.47 -3.44
C ALA A 51 -4.54 2.18 -3.39
N ILE A 52 -4.11 1.21 -4.18
CA ILE A 52 -2.70 0.94 -4.42
C ILE A 52 -2.42 1.15 -5.90
N THR A 53 -1.34 1.87 -6.17
CA THR A 53 -0.83 2.11 -7.52
C THR A 53 0.63 1.68 -7.59
N CYS A 54 1.07 1.29 -8.77
CA CYS A 54 2.45 0.94 -9.05
C CYS A 54 2.96 1.80 -10.21
N ASP A 55 4.20 2.29 -10.14
CA ASP A 55 4.79 3.09 -11.22
C ASP A 55 4.75 2.34 -12.55
N SER A 56 4.55 3.08 -13.64
CA SER A 56 4.44 2.53 -14.99
C SER A 56 5.71 1.78 -15.43
N GLY A 57 5.53 0.59 -15.99
CA GLY A 57 6.61 -0.24 -16.53
C GLY A 57 6.08 -1.56 -17.09
N HIS A 58 6.91 -2.31 -17.81
CA HIS A 58 6.51 -3.56 -18.47
C HIS A 58 5.88 -4.60 -17.51
N PHE A 59 6.24 -4.57 -16.23
CA PHE A 59 5.74 -5.49 -15.20
C PHE A 59 4.78 -4.85 -14.19
N ALA A 60 4.44 -3.57 -14.37
CA ALA A 60 3.68 -2.79 -13.37
C ALA A 60 2.33 -3.42 -13.00
N GLY A 61 1.63 -4.03 -13.97
CA GLY A 61 0.37 -4.73 -13.69
C GLY A 61 0.54 -5.99 -12.85
N ILE A 62 1.63 -6.75 -13.09
CA ILE A 62 1.95 -7.96 -12.33
C ILE A 62 2.40 -7.58 -10.92
N ASP A 63 3.33 -6.63 -10.80
CA ASP A 63 3.80 -6.11 -9.51
C ASP A 63 2.63 -5.53 -8.70
N LEU A 64 1.72 -4.78 -9.33
CA LEU A 64 0.52 -4.27 -8.68
C LEU A 64 -0.37 -5.40 -8.12
N GLY A 65 -0.58 -6.47 -8.88
CA GLY A 65 -1.35 -7.63 -8.42
C GLY A 65 -0.72 -8.32 -7.21
N ILE A 66 0.61 -8.52 -7.24
CA ILE A 66 1.37 -9.11 -6.13
C ILE A 66 1.29 -8.19 -4.90
N GLY A 67 1.45 -6.88 -5.10
CA GLY A 67 1.34 -5.89 -4.04
C GLY A 67 -0.04 -5.87 -3.39
N LYS A 68 -1.11 -5.82 -4.19
CA LYS A 68 -2.50 -5.89 -3.69
C LYS A 68 -2.77 -7.16 -2.90
N TYR A 69 -2.26 -8.30 -3.35
CA TYR A 69 -2.41 -9.56 -2.62
C TYR A 69 -1.74 -9.51 -1.24
N HIS A 70 -0.49 -9.05 -1.15
CA HIS A 70 0.21 -8.97 0.14
C HIS A 70 -0.42 -7.93 1.06
N PHE A 71 -0.87 -6.81 0.51
CA PHE A 71 -1.64 -5.85 1.27
C PHE A 71 -2.92 -6.47 1.82
N GLU A 72 -3.71 -7.18 1.01
CA GLU A 72 -4.94 -7.85 1.46
C GLU A 72 -4.67 -8.87 2.57
N VAL A 73 -3.56 -9.62 2.48
CA VAL A 73 -3.15 -10.57 3.53
C VAL A 73 -2.72 -9.86 4.81
N GLY A 74 -1.96 -8.77 4.74
CA GLY A 74 -1.51 -8.02 5.91
C GLY A 74 -2.64 -7.23 6.57
N ALA A 75 -3.51 -6.62 5.78
CA ALA A 75 -4.62 -5.81 6.25
C ALA A 75 -5.80 -6.63 6.78
N GLY A 76 -6.00 -7.86 6.30
CA GLY A 76 -7.27 -8.55 6.49
C GLY A 76 -8.35 -7.96 5.58
N LYS A 77 -8.86 -8.80 4.68
CA LYS A 77 -9.78 -8.40 3.60
C LYS A 77 -11.08 -7.76 4.11
N GLU A 78 -11.51 -8.15 5.30
CA GLU A 78 -12.72 -7.68 5.96
C GLU A 78 -12.62 -6.24 6.48
N ASN A 79 -11.41 -5.70 6.63
CA ASN A 79 -11.16 -4.41 7.26
C ASN A 79 -11.25 -3.23 6.29
N PHE A 80 -11.32 -3.48 4.98
CA PHE A 80 -11.26 -2.44 3.96
C PHE A 80 -11.99 -2.79 2.67
N GLU A 81 -12.18 -1.78 1.83
CA GLU A 81 -12.70 -1.87 0.47
C GLU A 81 -11.70 -1.29 -0.53
N TRP A 82 -11.59 -1.89 -1.71
CA TRP A 82 -10.78 -1.29 -2.79
C TRP A 82 -11.52 -0.07 -3.37
N ALA A 83 -10.79 1.04 -3.53
CA ALA A 83 -11.27 2.27 -4.17
C ALA A 83 -11.20 2.22 -5.71
#